data_AF-A0A4Q6US59-F1
#
_entry.id   AF-A0A4Q6US59-F1
#
_cell.length_a   1.000
_cell.length_b   1.000
_cell.length_c   1.000
_cell.angle_alpha   90.00
_cell.angle_beta   90.00
_cell.angle_gamma   90.00
#
_symmetry.space_group_name_H-M   'P 1'
#
loop_
_entity.id
_entity.type
_entity.pdbx_description
1 polymer ?
#
loop_
_entity_poly.entity_id
_entity_poly.type
_entity_poly.pdbx_seq_one_letter_code
_entity_poly.pdbx_strand_id
1 'polypeptide(L)'
;MTRQKRQRKRQQSGRGAVPAALVAAALLATGCGAADTGGPAPHPGLDAFHAQDCPELTGSEKENGNLITLTHDQPEEGVPLRPGGDPATVLVKLCNTTDRPLTGIALSAQLEWSDAGERDPLLTVEHRETPDGQWRTADLVVANDYDPLRGADAARDLAPGATRVVEYRFTAAEEAPSGARPLTIHAVRAGADPDDAGEQRGGGLGGLRLSVLPKD
;
A
#
# COMPACT_ATOMS: atom_id res chain seq x y z
N MET A 1 59.57 19.13 -13.57
CA MET A 1 59.85 17.78 -14.11
C MET A 1 58.50 17.18 -14.54
N THR A 2 58.09 17.33 -15.81
CA THR A 2 58.08 16.26 -16.85
C THR A 2 57.37 14.98 -16.39
N ARG A 3 56.31 14.44 -17.01
CA ARG A 3 56.10 14.15 -18.44
C ARG A 3 54.64 13.78 -18.73
N GLN A 4 54.12 14.30 -19.84
CA GLN A 4 53.01 13.74 -20.63
C GLN A 4 53.33 12.35 -21.22
N LYS A 5 52.26 11.69 -21.68
CA LYS A 5 52.10 10.74 -22.81
C LYS A 5 51.84 9.28 -22.42
N ARG A 6 50.66 8.77 -22.82
CA ARG A 6 50.53 7.92 -24.03
C ARG A 6 49.07 7.78 -24.47
N GLN A 7 48.75 8.40 -25.60
CA GLN A 7 47.72 7.95 -26.55
C GLN A 7 48.23 6.72 -27.34
N ARG A 8 47.30 5.88 -27.78
CA ARG A 8 47.14 5.24 -29.12
C ARG A 8 46.54 3.82 -28.95
N LYS A 9 45.76 3.21 -29.84
CA LYS A 9 45.01 3.53 -31.09
C LYS A 9 44.72 2.15 -31.73
N ARG A 10 43.53 1.96 -32.32
CA ARG A 10 43.11 0.99 -33.39
C ARG A 10 41.77 0.38 -32.97
N GLN A 11 40.61 0.62 -33.59
CA GLN A 11 40.21 0.89 -34.99
C GLN A 11 40.39 -0.33 -35.92
N GLN A 12 39.27 -1.00 -36.26
CA GLN A 12 38.85 -1.58 -37.56
C GLN A 12 37.73 -2.61 -37.30
N SER A 13 36.47 -2.40 -37.71
CA SER A 13 35.89 -2.38 -39.08
C SER A 13 35.19 -3.70 -39.41
N GLY A 14 33.90 -3.63 -39.69
CA GLY A 14 33.13 -4.74 -40.24
C GLY A 14 31.82 -4.24 -40.84
N ARG A 15 31.92 -3.56 -41.99
CA ARG A 15 30.79 -3.32 -42.90
C ARG A 15 30.44 -4.64 -43.59
N GLY A 16 29.17 -5.00 -43.62
CA GLY A 16 28.55 -5.96 -44.53
C GLY A 16 27.04 -5.74 -44.47
N ALA A 17 26.51 -4.85 -45.30
CA ALA A 17 25.90 -5.17 -46.60
C ALA A 17 24.51 -5.82 -46.43
N VAL A 18 23.51 -4.97 -46.61
CA VAL A 18 22.08 -5.23 -46.74
C VAL A 18 21.81 -6.01 -48.03
N PRO A 19 20.81 -6.92 -48.05
CA PRO A 19 19.94 -7.02 -49.21
C PRO A 19 18.53 -6.60 -48.82
N ALA A 20 18.01 -5.64 -49.61
CA ALA A 20 16.62 -5.25 -49.62
C ALA A 20 15.76 -6.44 -50.07
N ALA A 21 14.70 -6.72 -49.32
CA ALA A 21 13.58 -7.50 -49.81
C ALA A 21 12.29 -6.73 -49.45
N LEU A 22 11.70 -6.14 -50.48
CA LEU A 22 10.33 -5.67 -50.52
C LEU A 22 9.38 -6.82 -50.18
N VAL A 23 8.53 -6.68 -49.15
CA VAL A 23 7.25 -7.39 -49.11
C VAL A 23 6.16 -6.47 -48.55
N ALA A 24 5.24 -6.15 -49.45
CA ALA A 24 3.85 -5.74 -49.34
C ALA A 24 3.30 -5.24 -47.99
N ALA A 25 2.81 -3.99 -48.02
CA ALA A 25 1.76 -3.52 -47.15
C ALA A 25 0.48 -4.36 -47.37
N ALA A 26 0.05 -5.08 -46.34
CA ALA A 26 -1.32 -5.56 -46.23
C ALA A 26 -2.05 -4.66 -45.23
N LEU A 27 -2.86 -3.74 -45.77
CA LEU A 27 -3.93 -3.07 -45.02
C LEU A 27 -4.95 -4.14 -44.62
N LEU A 28 -4.95 -4.52 -43.34
CA LEU A 28 -6.08 -5.17 -42.72
C LEU A 28 -6.61 -4.23 -41.64
N ALA A 29 -7.63 -3.47 -42.03
CA ALA A 29 -8.57 -2.88 -41.10
C ALA A 29 -9.36 -4.02 -40.44
N THR A 30 -9.01 -4.33 -39.20
CA THR A 30 -9.81 -5.18 -38.31
C THR A 30 -9.63 -4.66 -36.90
N GLY A 31 -10.61 -3.87 -36.45
CA GLY A 31 -10.97 -3.61 -35.06
C GLY A 31 -9.90 -2.95 -34.17
N CYS A 32 -10.26 -1.81 -33.58
CA CYS A 32 -9.70 -1.39 -32.29
C CYS A 32 -10.02 -2.46 -31.24
N GLY A 33 -9.25 -3.55 -31.21
CA GLY A 33 -9.02 -4.28 -29.99
C GLY A 33 -7.90 -3.53 -29.29
N ALA A 34 -8.25 -2.71 -28.30
CA ALA A 34 -7.28 -2.35 -27.28
C ALA A 34 -6.66 -3.67 -26.82
N ALA A 35 -5.35 -3.81 -26.96
CA ALA A 35 -4.64 -4.89 -26.31
C ALA A 35 -5.00 -4.75 -24.83
N ASP A 36 -5.74 -5.73 -24.31
CA ASP A 36 -5.96 -5.89 -22.89
C ASP A 36 -4.57 -6.10 -22.30
N THR A 37 -3.95 -5.02 -21.85
CA THR A 37 -2.68 -5.05 -21.14
C THR A 37 -3.01 -5.71 -19.83
N GLY A 38 -3.02 -7.04 -19.82
CA GLY A 38 -3.46 -7.93 -18.74
C GLY A 38 -2.72 -7.66 -17.44
N GLY A 39 -3.05 -6.53 -16.82
CA GLY A 39 -2.67 -6.18 -15.48
C GLY A 39 -3.40 -7.12 -14.52
N PRO A 40 -2.95 -7.17 -13.26
CA PRO A 40 -3.68 -7.89 -12.23
C PRO A 40 -5.14 -7.45 -12.25
N ALA A 41 -6.06 -8.42 -12.13
CA ALA A 41 -7.48 -8.07 -11.99
C ALA A 41 -7.64 -7.10 -10.80
N PRO A 42 -8.43 -6.03 -10.94
CA PRO A 42 -8.67 -5.09 -9.86
C PRO A 42 -9.35 -5.80 -8.69
N HIS A 43 -9.14 -5.28 -7.47
CA HIS A 43 -9.78 -5.80 -6.28
C HIS A 43 -11.30 -5.86 -6.49
N PRO A 44 -11.97 -6.99 -6.15
CA PRO A 44 -13.42 -7.07 -6.24
C PRO A 44 -14.09 -5.92 -5.48
N GLY A 45 -15.06 -5.24 -6.11
CA GLY A 45 -15.79 -4.15 -5.47
C GLY A 45 -15.04 -2.81 -5.36
N LEU A 46 -13.84 -2.68 -5.95
CA LEU A 46 -13.03 -1.46 -5.89
C LEU A 46 -13.80 -0.21 -6.33
N ASP A 47 -14.50 -0.25 -7.46
CA ASP A 47 -15.25 0.91 -7.97
C ASP A 47 -16.37 1.32 -7.01
N ALA A 48 -17.06 0.35 -6.41
CA ALA A 48 -18.10 0.61 -5.42
C ALA A 48 -17.51 1.25 -4.16
N PHE A 49 -16.35 0.77 -3.70
CA PHE A 49 -15.65 1.31 -2.53
C PHE A 49 -15.13 2.74 -2.77
N HIS A 50 -14.65 3.04 -3.98
CA HIS A 50 -14.32 4.41 -4.39
C HIS A 50 -15.52 5.33 -4.36
N ALA A 51 -16.69 4.84 -4.78
CA ALA A 51 -17.93 5.61 -4.82
C ALA A 51 -18.60 5.81 -3.45
N GLN A 52 -18.23 5.04 -2.41
CA GLN A 52 -18.78 5.21 -1.07
C GLN A 52 -18.46 6.61 -0.52
N ASP A 53 -19.42 7.23 0.16
CA ASP A 53 -19.17 8.49 0.83
C ASP A 53 -18.17 8.33 1.98
N CYS A 54 -17.39 9.37 2.22
CA CYS A 54 -16.54 9.43 3.40
C CYS A 54 -17.39 9.56 4.65
N PRO A 55 -17.19 8.73 5.68
CA PRO A 55 -17.88 8.96 6.94
C PRO A 55 -17.37 10.26 7.57
N GLU A 56 -18.23 10.87 8.38
CA GLU A 56 -17.83 11.96 9.24
C GLU A 56 -17.01 11.44 10.43
N LEU A 57 -16.05 12.24 10.90
CA LEU A 57 -15.39 11.99 12.17
C LEU A 57 -16.43 12.03 13.30
N THR A 58 -16.40 11.01 14.15
CA THR A 58 -17.11 10.97 15.43
C THR A 58 -16.62 12.09 16.36
N GLY A 59 -17.41 12.38 17.40
CA GLY A 59 -17.02 13.37 18.42
C GLY A 59 -15.67 13.04 19.06
N SER A 60 -15.45 11.78 19.43
CA SER A 60 -14.21 11.33 20.06
C SER A 60 -13.00 11.41 19.13
N GLU A 61 -13.16 11.12 17.83
CA GLU A 61 -12.07 11.29 16.87
C GLU A 61 -11.69 12.77 16.70
N LYS A 62 -12.68 13.67 16.68
CA LYS A 62 -12.43 15.13 16.65
C LYS A 62 -11.71 15.60 17.92
N GLU A 63 -12.12 15.12 19.09
CA GLU A 63 -11.49 15.43 20.38
C GLU A 63 -10.04 14.92 20.44
N ASN A 64 -9.78 13.77 19.81
CA ASN A 64 -8.43 13.22 19.68
C ASN A 64 -7.58 13.96 18.63
N GLY A 65 -8.16 14.88 17.85
CA GLY A 65 -7.43 15.70 16.88
C GLY A 65 -7.34 15.11 15.47
N ASN A 66 -8.08 14.03 15.18
CA ASN A 66 -8.07 13.40 13.86
C ASN A 66 -8.56 14.38 12.78
N LEU A 67 -7.91 14.35 11.62
CA LEU A 67 -8.25 15.14 10.42
C LEU A 67 -8.64 14.27 9.22
N ILE A 68 -8.52 12.95 9.37
CA ILE A 68 -8.74 11.94 8.35
C ILE A 68 -9.66 10.87 8.93
N THR A 69 -10.72 10.51 8.20
CA THR A 69 -11.43 9.26 8.46
C THR A 69 -10.83 8.12 7.65
N LEU A 70 -10.77 6.94 8.27
CA LEU A 70 -10.35 5.70 7.61
C LEU A 70 -11.49 4.68 7.66
N THR A 71 -11.78 4.08 6.51
CA THR A 71 -12.72 2.95 6.40
C THR A 71 -12.09 1.81 5.63
N HIS A 72 -12.63 0.61 5.78
CA HIS A 72 -12.23 -0.58 5.03
C HIS A 72 -13.43 -1.32 4.44
N ASP A 73 -13.18 -2.18 3.47
CA ASP A 73 -14.21 -2.98 2.77
C ASP A 73 -14.55 -4.32 3.45
N GLN A 74 -13.89 -4.63 4.55
CA GLN A 74 -14.05 -5.89 5.28
C GLN A 74 -15.20 -5.87 6.30
N PRO A 75 -15.82 -7.03 6.59
CA PRO A 75 -16.86 -7.15 7.61
C PRO A 75 -16.29 -7.04 9.04
N GLU A 76 -17.17 -6.85 10.03
CA GLU A 76 -16.78 -6.70 11.44
C GLU A 76 -16.08 -7.94 12.02
N GLU A 77 -16.40 -9.13 11.52
CA GLU A 77 -15.73 -10.38 11.88
C GLU A 77 -14.24 -10.38 11.49
N GLY A 78 -13.88 -9.51 10.53
CA GLY A 78 -12.52 -9.31 10.06
C GLY A 78 -12.12 -10.21 8.90
N VAL A 79 -10.81 -10.30 8.69
CA VAL A 79 -10.18 -10.98 7.55
C VAL A 79 -9.64 -12.33 8.00
N PRO A 80 -10.16 -13.46 7.47
CA PRO A 80 -9.60 -14.76 7.74
C PRO A 80 -8.33 -15.00 6.92
N LEU A 81 -7.28 -15.51 7.57
CA LEU A 81 -6.02 -15.93 6.94
C LEU A 81 -5.81 -17.42 7.15
N ARG A 82 -5.55 -18.16 6.07
CA ARG A 82 -5.13 -19.56 6.15
C ARG A 82 -3.60 -19.62 6.26
N PRO A 83 -3.02 -20.32 7.25
CA PRO A 83 -1.58 -20.55 7.30
C PRO A 83 -1.07 -21.19 5.99
N GLY A 84 -0.09 -20.56 5.34
CA GLY A 84 0.46 -21.03 4.06
C GLY A 84 -0.49 -20.92 2.86
N GLY A 85 -1.63 -20.26 3.02
CA GLY A 85 -2.64 -20.08 1.97
C GLY A 85 -2.43 -18.83 1.12
N ASP A 86 -3.39 -18.58 0.22
CA ASP A 86 -3.41 -17.38 -0.60
C ASP A 86 -3.54 -16.11 0.28
N PRO A 87 -2.92 -14.99 -0.13
CA PRO A 87 -3.07 -13.72 0.59
C PRO A 87 -4.51 -13.22 0.61
N ALA A 88 -4.92 -12.59 1.72
CA ALA A 88 -6.15 -11.82 1.77
C ALA A 88 -5.87 -10.35 1.46
N THR A 89 -6.79 -9.71 0.73
CA THR A 89 -6.70 -8.30 0.36
C THR A 89 -7.78 -7.48 1.05
N VAL A 90 -7.45 -6.23 1.37
CA VAL A 90 -8.32 -5.27 2.04
C VAL A 90 -8.17 -3.91 1.38
N LEU A 91 -9.27 -3.26 1.05
CA LEU A 91 -9.25 -1.86 0.64
C LEU A 91 -9.40 -0.97 1.87
N VAL A 92 -8.56 0.05 1.97
CA VAL A 92 -8.62 1.10 2.98
C VAL A 92 -8.77 2.44 2.30
N LYS A 93 -9.77 3.22 2.70
CA LYS A 93 -10.04 4.55 2.18
C LYS A 93 -9.74 5.59 3.23
N LEU A 94 -8.86 6.53 2.88
CA LEU A 94 -8.56 7.71 3.65
C LEU A 94 -9.33 8.88 3.07
N CYS A 95 -9.95 9.68 3.94
CA CYS A 95 -10.72 10.85 3.56
C CYS A 95 -10.23 12.07 4.33
N ASN A 96 -9.71 13.09 3.64
CA ASN A 96 -9.38 14.36 4.28
C ASN A 96 -10.67 15.09 4.62
N THR A 97 -10.97 15.25 5.92
CA THR A 97 -12.20 15.89 6.39
C THR A 97 -12.07 17.40 6.56
N THR A 98 -10.94 17.97 6.14
CA THR A 98 -10.64 19.40 6.31
C THR A 98 -10.81 20.17 5.00
N ASP A 99 -10.94 21.49 5.12
CA ASP A 99 -11.00 22.45 4.00
C ASP A 99 -9.60 22.86 3.49
N ARG A 100 -8.54 22.24 4.01
CA ARG A 100 -7.15 22.53 3.69
C ARG A 100 -6.39 21.27 3.23
N PRO A 101 -5.33 21.42 2.43
CA PRO A 101 -4.50 20.28 2.08
C PRO A 101 -3.77 19.74 3.31
N LEU A 102 -3.64 18.42 3.38
CA LEU A 102 -2.80 17.73 4.34
C LEU A 102 -1.55 17.22 3.62
N THR A 103 -0.37 17.59 4.11
CA THR A 103 0.90 17.25 3.46
C THR A 103 1.52 16.00 4.05
N GLY A 104 2.13 15.18 3.21
CA GLY A 104 2.97 14.07 3.63
C GLY A 104 2.24 13.01 4.45
N ILE A 105 0.98 12.69 4.15
CA ILE A 105 0.25 11.65 4.89
C ILE A 105 0.81 10.28 4.53
N ALA A 106 1.46 9.64 5.50
CA ALA A 106 2.03 8.30 5.46
C ALA A 106 1.14 7.30 6.21
N LEU A 107 1.36 6.02 5.94
CA LEU A 107 0.59 4.92 6.54
C LEU A 107 1.50 3.98 7.31
N SER A 108 1.03 3.50 8.46
CA SER A 108 1.66 2.40 9.19
C SER A 108 0.61 1.38 9.62
N ALA A 109 1.03 0.13 9.81
CA ALA A 109 0.18 -0.98 10.21
C ALA A 109 0.68 -1.58 11.53
N GLN A 110 -0.23 -1.76 12.47
CA GLN A 110 0.04 -2.28 13.80
C GLN A 110 -0.90 -3.42 14.13
N LEU A 111 -0.37 -4.52 14.66
CA LEU A 111 -1.16 -5.53 15.35
C LEU A 111 -1.10 -5.29 16.85
N GLU A 112 -2.25 -5.21 17.49
CA GLU A 112 -2.29 -5.20 18.95
C GLU A 112 -2.02 -6.60 19.51
N TRP A 113 -1.56 -6.62 20.76
CA TRP A 113 -1.42 -7.87 21.51
C TRP A 113 -2.80 -8.51 21.69
N SER A 114 -2.88 -9.81 21.44
CA SER A 114 -4.09 -10.61 21.54
C SER A 114 -3.80 -11.98 22.16
N ASP A 115 -4.85 -12.82 22.23
CA ASP A 115 -4.85 -14.20 22.73
C ASP A 115 -3.75 -15.10 22.13
N ALA A 116 -3.16 -14.71 20.99
CA ALA A 116 -2.06 -15.41 20.34
C ALA A 116 -0.67 -15.12 20.96
N GLY A 117 -0.57 -14.22 21.94
CA GLY A 117 0.65 -13.87 22.71
C GLY A 117 1.59 -12.86 22.02
N GLU A 118 2.70 -12.51 22.69
CA GLU A 118 3.74 -11.56 22.21
C GLU A 118 4.62 -12.10 21.07
N ARG A 119 4.41 -13.36 20.66
CA ARG A 119 5.23 -13.99 19.63
C ARG A 119 5.03 -13.33 18.26
N ASP A 120 6.09 -13.39 17.46
CA ASP A 120 6.10 -13.01 16.04
C ASP A 120 4.82 -13.55 15.36
N PRO A 121 4.03 -12.68 14.71
CA PRO A 121 2.77 -13.09 14.10
C PRO A 121 3.02 -14.00 12.87
N LEU A 122 4.25 -14.05 12.35
CA LEU A 122 4.60 -14.72 11.10
C LEU A 122 3.65 -14.31 9.96
N LEU A 123 3.32 -13.03 9.96
CA LEU A 123 2.48 -12.37 8.96
C LEU A 123 3.33 -11.38 8.18
N THR A 124 3.10 -11.31 6.88
CA THR A 124 3.65 -10.25 6.04
C THR A 124 2.54 -9.34 5.56
N VAL A 125 2.82 -8.04 5.50
CA VAL A 125 1.94 -7.04 4.93
C VAL A 125 2.60 -6.35 3.75
N GLU A 126 1.83 -6.18 2.69
CA GLU A 126 2.18 -5.33 1.57
C GLU A 126 1.04 -4.36 1.30
N HIS A 127 1.33 -3.22 0.69
CA HIS A 127 0.29 -2.31 0.21
C HIS A 127 0.63 -1.71 -1.14
N ARG A 128 -0.41 -1.19 -1.81
CA ARG A 128 -0.29 -0.40 -3.03
C ARG A 128 -1.38 0.66 -3.10
N GLU A 129 -1.10 1.73 -3.82
CA GLU A 129 -2.14 2.64 -4.29
C GLU A 129 -3.02 1.91 -5.31
N THR A 130 -4.34 2.01 -5.17
CA THR A 130 -5.25 1.42 -6.16
C THR A 130 -5.33 2.25 -7.44
N PRO A 131 -5.68 1.62 -8.58
CA PRO A 131 -5.67 0.17 -8.83
C PRO A 131 -4.27 -0.36 -9.20
N ASP A 132 -3.41 0.50 -9.76
CA ASP A 132 -2.22 0.08 -10.52
C ASP A 132 -0.89 0.39 -9.82
N GLY A 133 -0.95 0.76 -8.54
CA GLY A 133 0.24 0.98 -7.73
C GLY A 133 1.11 -0.27 -7.65
N GLN A 134 2.41 -0.06 -7.48
CA GLN A 134 3.33 -1.15 -7.20
C GLN A 134 3.16 -1.60 -5.76
N TRP A 135 3.11 -2.92 -5.56
CA TRP A 135 3.15 -3.51 -4.22
C TRP A 135 4.48 -3.18 -3.53
N ARG A 136 4.37 -2.80 -2.25
CA ARG A 136 5.50 -2.52 -1.38
C ARG A 136 5.28 -3.24 -0.07
N THR A 137 6.34 -3.85 0.45
CA THR A 137 6.32 -4.39 1.81
C THR A 137 6.19 -3.24 2.80
N ALA A 138 5.28 -3.40 3.77
CA ALA A 138 5.20 -2.52 4.93
C ALA A 138 5.65 -3.27 6.18
N ASP A 139 6.11 -2.50 7.16
CA ASP A 139 6.39 -3.04 8.48
C ASP A 139 5.05 -3.40 9.18
N LEU A 140 5.01 -4.57 9.80
CA LEU A 140 3.90 -5.00 10.66
C LEU A 140 4.43 -5.21 12.07
N VAL A 141 4.11 -4.28 12.96
CA VAL A 141 4.61 -4.32 14.34
C VAL A 141 3.54 -4.88 15.26
N VAL A 142 3.94 -5.80 16.15
CA VAL A 142 3.10 -6.26 17.26
C VAL A 142 3.46 -5.47 18.50
N ALA A 143 2.57 -4.59 18.94
CA ALA A 143 2.77 -3.76 20.13
C ALA A 143 1.43 -3.22 20.63
N ASN A 144 1.33 -2.94 21.94
CA ASN A 144 0.21 -2.18 22.52
C ASN A 144 0.49 -0.68 22.49
N ASP A 145 1.73 -0.28 22.80
CA ASP A 145 2.16 1.13 22.84
C ASP A 145 3.10 1.43 21.66
N TYR A 146 2.59 1.28 20.44
CA TYR A 146 3.36 1.57 19.22
C TYR A 146 3.34 3.07 18.90
N ASP A 147 4.50 3.64 18.61
CA ASP A 147 4.59 4.94 17.94
C ASP A 147 4.34 4.71 16.43
N PRO A 148 3.20 5.17 15.88
CA PRO A 148 2.82 4.92 14.50
C PRO A 148 3.68 5.67 13.48
N LEU A 149 4.54 6.62 13.89
CA LEU A 149 5.52 7.25 13.01
C LEU A 149 6.66 6.30 12.66
N ARG A 150 6.96 5.35 13.55
CA ARG A 150 7.88 4.27 13.22
C ARG A 150 7.22 3.39 12.15
N GLY A 151 7.95 3.02 11.10
CA GLY A 151 7.41 2.17 10.03
C GLY A 151 6.40 2.85 9.10
N ALA A 152 6.10 4.15 9.26
CA ALA A 152 5.22 4.87 8.37
C ALA A 152 5.88 5.10 6.99
N ASP A 153 5.16 4.75 5.92
CA ASP A 153 5.67 4.87 4.56
C ASP A 153 4.62 5.41 3.57
N ALA A 154 4.98 5.45 2.29
CA ALA A 154 4.12 5.93 1.20
C ALA A 154 3.47 7.29 1.47
N ALA A 155 4.25 8.23 2.00
CA ALA A 155 3.82 9.60 2.25
C ALA A 155 3.28 10.27 0.98
N ARG A 156 2.10 10.88 1.08
CA ARG A 156 1.48 11.61 -0.03
C ARG A 156 0.62 12.76 0.47
N ASP A 157 0.59 13.84 -0.30
CA ASP A 157 -0.32 14.95 -0.03
C ASP A 157 -1.77 14.57 -0.37
N LEU A 158 -2.70 15.05 0.46
CA LEU A 158 -4.13 14.84 0.31
C LEU A 158 -4.83 16.20 0.24
N ALA A 159 -5.43 16.50 -0.91
CA ALA A 159 -6.15 17.76 -1.13
C ALA A 159 -7.38 17.89 -0.21
N PRO A 160 -7.92 19.10 0.01
CA PRO A 160 -9.14 19.31 0.79
C PRO A 160 -10.28 18.40 0.29
N GLY A 161 -10.95 17.69 1.20
CA GLY A 161 -12.06 16.79 0.84
C GLY A 161 -11.70 15.60 -0.05
N ALA A 162 -10.42 15.40 -0.38
CA ALA A 162 -10.00 14.34 -1.28
C ALA A 162 -9.89 13.00 -0.57
N THR A 163 -9.94 11.94 -1.38
CA THR A 163 -9.81 10.56 -0.93
C THR A 163 -8.56 9.91 -1.50
N ARG A 164 -8.03 8.93 -0.76
CA ARG A 164 -6.95 8.04 -1.17
C ARG A 164 -7.36 6.63 -0.83
N VAL A 165 -7.26 5.70 -1.78
CA VAL A 165 -7.60 4.28 -1.56
C VAL A 165 -6.37 3.43 -1.75
N VAL A 166 -6.02 2.71 -0.69
CA VAL A 166 -4.87 1.82 -0.60
C VAL A 166 -5.37 0.40 -0.43
N GLU A 167 -4.80 -0.51 -1.21
CA GLU A 167 -5.06 -1.93 -1.06
C GLU A 167 -3.94 -2.54 -0.23
N TYR A 168 -4.30 -3.23 0.84
CA TYR A 168 -3.40 -4.02 1.66
C TYR A 168 -3.52 -5.48 1.29
N ARG A 169 -2.41 -6.21 1.40
CA ARG A 169 -2.32 -7.65 1.20
C ARG A 169 -1.65 -8.27 2.43
N PHE A 170 -2.34 -9.21 3.05
CA PHE A 170 -1.87 -9.92 4.24
C PHE A 170 -1.66 -11.39 3.92
N THR A 171 -0.51 -11.93 4.31
CA THR A 171 -0.18 -13.35 4.12
C THR A 171 0.24 -13.94 5.46
N ALA A 172 -0.23 -15.15 5.76
CA ALA A 172 0.18 -15.92 6.91
C ALA A 172 1.16 -17.02 6.49
N ALA A 173 2.32 -17.09 7.14
CA ALA A 173 3.22 -18.22 6.97
C ALA A 173 2.56 -19.54 7.40
N GLU A 174 3.10 -20.67 6.94
CA GLU A 174 2.57 -21.99 7.29
C GLU A 174 2.55 -22.20 8.82
N GLU A 175 3.53 -21.68 9.55
CA GLU A 175 3.66 -21.81 11.00
C GLU A 175 2.96 -20.70 11.80
N ALA A 176 2.20 -19.82 11.13
CA ALA A 176 1.58 -18.68 11.78
C ALA A 176 0.69 -19.09 12.99
N PRO A 177 0.79 -18.37 14.12
CA PRO A 177 -0.12 -18.52 15.25
C PRO A 177 -1.58 -18.46 14.80
N SER A 178 -2.40 -19.46 15.12
CA SER A 178 -3.86 -19.29 15.04
C SER A 178 -4.33 -18.26 16.07
N GLY A 179 -5.36 -17.49 15.73
CA GLY A 179 -6.00 -16.55 16.63
C GLY A 179 -6.38 -15.24 15.94
N ALA A 180 -7.28 -14.51 16.59
CA ALA A 180 -7.70 -13.18 16.17
C ALA A 180 -6.77 -12.12 16.78
N ARG A 181 -6.39 -11.13 15.97
CA ARG A 181 -5.59 -9.98 16.38
C ARG A 181 -6.25 -8.69 15.86
N PRO A 182 -6.44 -7.66 16.69
CA PRO A 182 -6.78 -6.33 16.19
C PRO A 182 -5.64 -5.81 15.32
N LEU A 183 -5.99 -5.28 14.15
CA LEU A 183 -5.13 -4.58 13.23
C LEU A 183 -5.58 -3.13 13.17
N THR A 184 -4.65 -2.22 13.42
CA THR A 184 -4.86 -0.78 13.29
C THR A 184 -4.01 -0.27 12.14
N ILE A 185 -4.64 0.41 11.19
CA ILE A 185 -3.97 1.19 10.15
C ILE A 185 -4.00 2.65 10.60
N HIS A 186 -2.83 3.25 10.73
CA HIS A 186 -2.68 4.64 11.11
C HIS A 186 -2.36 5.48 9.88
N ALA A 187 -3.02 6.63 9.77
CA ALA A 187 -2.59 7.73 8.93
C ALA A 187 -1.84 8.73 9.81
N VAL A 188 -0.62 9.07 9.42
CA VAL A 188 0.26 9.99 10.17
C VAL A 188 0.91 11.00 9.23
N ARG A 189 1.30 12.16 9.74
CA ARG A 189 2.10 13.10 8.95
C ARG A 189 3.56 12.65 8.96
N ALA A 190 4.11 12.35 7.79
CA ALA A 190 5.52 12.05 7.62
C ALA A 190 6.39 13.24 8.07
N GLY A 191 7.37 12.96 8.92
CA GLY A 191 8.24 13.98 9.50
C GLY A 191 7.61 14.77 10.66
N ALA A 192 6.45 14.34 11.16
CA ALA A 192 5.96 14.79 12.46
C ALA A 192 6.98 14.45 13.56
N ASP A 193 7.05 15.31 14.57
CA ASP A 193 7.85 15.05 15.77
C ASP A 193 7.20 13.91 16.59
N PRO A 194 7.91 12.78 16.84
CA PRO A 194 7.40 11.69 17.68
C PRO A 194 7.19 12.08 19.14
N ASP A 195 7.72 13.22 19.60
CA ASP A 195 7.44 13.77 20.93
C ASP A 195 6.27 14.78 20.89
N ASP A 196 5.83 15.23 19.72
CA ASP A 196 4.65 16.07 19.55
C ASP A 196 3.40 15.23 19.25
N ALA A 197 2.68 14.90 20.34
CA ALA A 197 1.43 14.18 20.26
C ALA A 197 0.38 14.89 19.38
N GLY A 198 0.44 16.22 19.22
CA GLY A 198 -0.48 16.98 18.36
C GLY A 198 -0.26 16.72 16.87
N GLU A 199 0.99 16.49 16.45
CA GLU A 199 1.31 16.17 15.06
C GLU A 199 0.99 14.72 14.71
N GLN A 200 1.13 13.79 15.66
CA GLN A 200 0.73 12.39 15.52
C GLN A 200 -0.79 12.20 15.47
N ARG A 201 -1.52 12.99 16.28
CA ARG A 201 -2.99 13.01 16.31
C ARG A 201 -3.63 13.53 15.02
N GLY A 202 -2.88 14.23 14.17
CA GLY A 202 -3.40 14.96 13.02
C GLY A 202 -3.79 14.13 11.79
N GLY A 203 -3.63 12.81 11.81
CA GLY A 203 -4.10 11.95 10.72
C GLY A 203 -5.44 11.30 11.07
N GLY A 204 -5.40 10.03 11.44
CA GLY A 204 -6.56 9.24 11.85
C GLY A 204 -6.18 7.76 11.94
N LEU A 205 -7.10 6.91 12.39
CA LEU A 205 -6.89 5.46 12.42
C LEU A 205 -8.13 4.70 11.96
N GLY A 206 -7.92 3.50 11.43
CA GLY A 206 -8.97 2.54 11.11
C GLY A 206 -8.60 1.17 11.67
N GLY A 207 -9.51 0.56 12.41
CA GLY A 207 -9.32 -0.76 13.02
C GLY A 207 -10.10 -1.83 12.29
N LEU A 208 -9.46 -2.98 12.02
CA LEU A 208 -10.11 -4.22 11.61
C LEU A 208 -9.52 -5.40 12.38
N ARG A 209 -10.09 -6.59 12.20
CA ARG A 209 -9.56 -7.82 12.81
C ARG A 209 -8.89 -8.68 11.75
N LEU A 210 -7.70 -9.20 12.03
CA LEU A 210 -7.08 -10.29 11.28
C LEU A 210 -7.21 -11.59 12.08
N SER A 211 -7.69 -12.66 11.46
CA SER A 211 -7.93 -13.94 12.12
C SER A 211 -7.19 -15.06 11.40
N VAL A 212 -6.08 -15.53 11.97
CA VAL A 212 -5.39 -16.72 11.45
C VAL A 212 -6.17 -17.96 11.89
N LEU A 213 -6.62 -18.73 10.91
CA LEU A 213 -7.41 -19.93 11.14
C LEU A 213 -6.55 -21.06 11.75
N PRO A 214 -7.15 -21.97 12.53
CA PRO A 214 -6.47 -23.19 12.95
C PRO A 214 -5.97 -24.00 11.75
N LYS A 215 -4.88 -24.75 11.93
CA LYS A 215 -4.49 -25.79 10.97
C LYS A 215 -5.50 -26.93 11.04
N ASP A 216 -5.86 -27.46 9.87
CA ASP A 216 -6.66 -28.68 9.74
C ASP A 216 -5.90 -29.92 10.23
#